data_AF-A0A520MCK4-F1
#
_entry.id   AF-A0A520MCK4-F1
#
_cell.length_a   1.000
_cell.length_b   1.000
_cell.length_c   1.000
_cell.angle_alpha   90.00
_cell.angle_beta   90.00
_cell.angle_gamma   90.00
#
_symmetry.space_group_name_H-M   'P 1'
#
loop_
_entity.id
_entity.type
_entity.pdbx_description
1 polymer ?
#
loop_
_entity_poly.entity_id
_entity_poly.type
_entity_poly.pdbx_seq_one_letter_code
_entity_poly.pdbx_strand_id
1 'polypeptide(L)'
;MSTTEIRAYSQESDLDRLKTGFNNKIDEVLNPLIKKHLQSLLNLEKTLAQRQKLEDALLVREERTRFSSAKGTEVLEVLPDSPSQLKTLASRFQRESLSLVRSWESKYEKALMSLEMRLTKTAKLNQALLVKKELKSFRERIALRDGNDGGDAKSEKSGKVDYALISEGATAKAPQSAESLIDGDLRHSGSEGFAWGSYPSEFIVTFPKNRKIGEINFLLYDKDRSRKYAYQLFVSRRDGSDWEMISDHSEKPSSGWQKHNFAPTSLKRIKILGLFNTANKNFQIVEVEAR
;
A
#
# COMPACT_ATOMS: atom_id res chain seq x y z
N MET A 1 -50.40 3.45 -35.14
CA MET A 1 -49.03 2.89 -35.16
C MET A 1 -48.44 3.07 -33.77
N SER A 2 -48.30 1.96 -33.04
CA SER A 2 -47.92 1.92 -31.62
C SER A 2 -46.39 1.98 -31.47
N THR A 3 -45.88 3.08 -30.93
CA THR A 3 -44.49 3.17 -30.45
C THR A 3 -44.46 2.71 -29.00
N THR A 4 -44.19 1.42 -28.80
CA THR A 4 -43.88 0.85 -27.48
C THR A 4 -42.49 1.33 -27.08
N GLU A 5 -42.45 2.35 -26.21
CA GLU A 5 -41.25 2.72 -25.46
C GLU A 5 -40.82 1.53 -24.60
N ILE A 6 -39.71 0.90 -24.96
CA ILE A 6 -39.04 -0.09 -24.13
C ILE A 6 -38.36 0.68 -22.98
N ARG A 7 -39.10 0.91 -21.89
CA ARG A 7 -38.50 1.23 -20.59
C ARG A 7 -37.77 -0.01 -20.06
N ALA A 8 -36.51 -0.17 -20.46
CA ALA A 8 -35.60 -1.08 -19.78
C ALA A 8 -35.26 -0.48 -18.41
N TYR A 9 -36.07 -0.78 -17.39
CA TYR A 9 -35.65 -0.65 -16.00
C TYR A 9 -34.45 -1.59 -15.80
N SER A 10 -33.25 -1.02 -15.82
CA SER A 10 -32.03 -1.67 -15.35
C SER A 10 -32.25 -2.08 -13.89
N GLN A 11 -32.62 -3.34 -13.64
CA GLN A 11 -32.73 -3.86 -12.28
C GLN A 11 -31.36 -3.75 -11.62
N GLU A 12 -31.29 -2.99 -10.53
CA GLU A 12 -30.11 -2.87 -9.68
C GLU A 12 -29.61 -4.27 -9.29
N SER A 13 -28.31 -4.51 -9.47
CA SER A 13 -27.68 -5.80 -9.17
C SER A 13 -27.80 -6.13 -7.68
N ASP A 14 -27.97 -7.41 -7.34
CA ASP A 14 -27.91 -7.88 -5.95
C ASP A 14 -26.59 -7.45 -5.26
N LEU A 15 -25.49 -7.35 -6.03
CA LEU A 15 -24.20 -6.85 -5.54
C LEU A 15 -24.26 -5.36 -5.18
N ASP A 16 -24.91 -4.54 -6.00
CA ASP A 16 -25.02 -3.09 -5.78
C ASP A 16 -25.88 -2.81 -4.54
N ARG A 17 -26.95 -3.58 -4.35
CA ARG A 17 -27.76 -3.51 -3.12
C ARG A 17 -26.97 -3.86 -1.87
N LEU A 18 -26.15 -4.91 -1.92
CA LEU A 18 -25.28 -5.28 -0.80
C LEU A 18 -24.26 -4.18 -0.50
N LYS A 19 -23.62 -3.61 -1.53
CA LYS A 19 -22.68 -2.49 -1.38
C LYS A 19 -23.33 -1.27 -0.75
N THR A 20 -24.46 -0.84 -1.29
CA THR A 20 -25.22 0.30 -0.79
C THR A 20 -25.68 0.07 0.65
N GLY A 21 -26.23 -1.11 0.96
CA GLY A 21 -26.65 -1.47 2.31
C GLY A 21 -25.50 -1.47 3.32
N PHE A 22 -24.35 -2.02 2.93
CA PHE A 22 -23.14 -2.00 3.76
C PHE A 22 -22.65 -0.58 4.01
N ASN A 23 -22.46 0.23 2.96
CA ASN A 23 -21.98 1.61 3.08
C ASN A 23 -22.90 2.46 3.96
N ASN A 24 -24.22 2.36 3.75
CA ASN A 24 -25.20 3.06 4.59
C ASN A 24 -25.07 2.67 6.06
N LYS A 25 -24.83 1.38 6.34
CA LYS A 25 -24.68 0.90 7.71
C LYS A 25 -23.36 1.35 8.34
N ILE A 26 -22.28 1.38 7.58
CA ILE A 26 -21.00 1.93 8.02
C ILE A 26 -21.13 3.42 8.35
N ASP A 27 -21.76 4.20 7.48
CA ASP A 27 -22.01 5.61 7.72
C ASP A 27 -22.88 5.82 8.96
N GLU A 28 -23.93 5.02 9.14
CA GLU A 28 -24.81 5.07 10.32
C GLU A 28 -24.02 4.89 11.63
N VAL A 29 -23.10 3.92 11.69
CA VAL A 29 -22.33 3.63 12.92
C VAL A 29 -21.15 4.59 13.13
N LEU A 30 -20.54 5.10 12.04
CA LEU A 30 -19.36 5.96 12.13
C LEU A 30 -19.70 7.45 12.28
N ASN A 31 -20.79 7.93 11.67
CA ASN A 31 -21.13 9.36 11.69
C ASN A 31 -21.21 9.98 13.09
N PRO A 32 -21.77 9.33 14.13
CA PRO A 32 -21.75 9.87 15.49
C PRO A 32 -20.33 10.02 16.04
N LEU A 33 -19.45 9.04 15.81
CA LEU A 33 -18.05 9.07 16.23
C LEU A 33 -17.27 10.16 15.48
N ILE A 34 -17.50 10.28 14.16
CA ILE A 34 -16.86 11.30 13.32
C ILE A 34 -17.22 12.70 13.84
N LYS A 35 -18.50 12.97 14.15
CA LYS A 35 -18.93 14.26 14.72
C LYS A 35 -18.23 14.57 16.04
N LYS A 36 -18.16 13.60 16.96
CA LYS A 36 -17.44 13.74 18.24
C LYS A 36 -15.94 13.98 18.04
N HIS A 37 -15.34 13.28 17.08
CA HIS A 37 -13.93 13.42 16.75
C HIS A 37 -13.61 14.79 16.15
N LEU A 38 -14.39 15.25 15.17
CA LEU A 38 -14.29 16.59 14.58
C LEU A 38 -14.36 17.70 15.63
N GLN A 39 -15.26 17.56 16.61
CA GLN A 39 -15.33 18.51 17.73
C GLN A 39 -14.08 18.48 18.61
N SER A 40 -13.52 17.29 18.84
CA SER A 40 -12.27 17.13 19.61
C SER A 40 -11.08 17.75 18.88
N LEU A 41 -11.00 17.57 17.55
CA LEU A 41 -9.99 18.19 16.69
C LEU A 41 -10.11 19.71 16.70
N LEU A 42 -11.33 20.26 16.58
CA LEU A 42 -11.57 21.70 16.64
C LEU A 42 -11.12 22.30 17.98
N ASN A 43 -11.38 21.60 19.09
CA ASN A 43 -10.94 22.06 20.41
C ASN A 43 -9.41 22.01 20.55
N LEU A 44 -8.76 20.99 19.99
CA LEU A 44 -7.30 20.87 19.97
C LEU A 44 -6.66 21.97 19.10
N GLU A 45 -7.19 22.21 17.90
CA GLU A 45 -6.77 23.29 16.99
C GLU A 45 -6.78 24.65 17.70
N LYS A 46 -7.90 24.99 18.36
CA LYS A 46 -8.03 26.24 19.14
C LYS A 46 -7.02 26.33 20.28
N THR A 47 -6.81 25.24 21.02
CA THR A 47 -5.89 25.20 22.16
C THR A 47 -4.44 25.40 21.71
N LEU A 48 -4.04 24.79 20.60
CA LEU A 48 -2.69 24.92 20.04
C LEU A 48 -2.45 26.33 19.49
N ALA A 49 -3.44 26.89 18.79
CA ALA A 49 -3.39 28.28 18.32
C ALA A 49 -3.23 29.28 19.47
N GLN A 50 -4.00 29.13 20.56
CA GLN A 50 -3.87 29.97 21.77
C GLN A 50 -2.49 29.88 22.42
N ARG A 51 -1.85 28.72 22.36
CA ARG A 51 -0.49 28.48 22.86
C ARG A 51 0.61 28.87 21.86
N GLN A 52 0.26 29.57 20.78
CA GLN A 52 1.17 29.98 19.70
C GLN A 52 1.88 28.81 18.98
N LYS A 53 1.33 27.59 19.07
CA LYS A 53 1.82 26.41 18.34
C LYS A 53 1.16 26.32 16.97
N LEU A 54 1.51 27.24 16.08
CA LEU A 54 0.83 27.43 14.79
C LEU A 54 0.97 26.22 13.85
N GLU A 55 2.16 25.62 13.76
CA GLU A 55 2.41 24.44 12.91
C GLU A 55 1.59 23.23 13.37
N ASP A 56 1.62 22.92 14.68
CA ASP A 56 0.81 21.86 15.27
C ASP A 56 -0.70 22.09 15.02
N ALA A 57 -1.17 23.34 15.10
CA ALA A 57 -2.56 23.69 14.83
C ALA A 57 -2.96 23.51 13.36
N LEU A 58 -2.05 23.80 12.42
CA LEU A 58 -2.27 23.58 10.99
C LEU A 58 -2.42 22.10 10.66
N LEU A 59 -1.56 21.23 11.21
CA LEU A 59 -1.66 19.78 11.04
C LEU A 59 -3.01 19.23 11.56
N VAL A 60 -3.49 19.75 12.70
CA VAL A 60 -4.82 19.38 13.23
C VAL A 60 -5.95 19.85 12.31
N ARG A 61 -5.82 21.02 11.69
CA ARG A 61 -6.79 21.55 10.73
C ARG A 61 -6.83 20.75 9.43
N GLU A 62 -5.68 20.30 8.94
CA GLU A 62 -5.59 19.40 7.79
C GLU A 62 -6.35 18.09 8.06
N GLU A 63 -6.11 17.48 9.22
CA GLU A 63 -6.81 16.25 9.61
C GLU A 63 -8.33 16.49 9.76
N ARG A 64 -8.74 17.62 10.33
CA ARG A 64 -10.15 18.01 10.41
C ARG A 64 -10.79 18.18 9.03
N THR A 65 -10.05 18.75 8.08
CA THR A 65 -10.52 18.91 6.69
C THR A 65 -10.68 17.54 6.03
N ARG A 66 -9.69 16.64 6.18
CA ARG A 66 -9.76 15.25 5.72
C ARG A 66 -11.01 14.53 6.25
N PHE A 67 -11.25 14.61 7.55
CA PHE A 67 -12.43 13.99 8.17
C PHE A 67 -13.77 14.59 7.73
N SER A 68 -13.80 15.87 7.34
CA SER A 68 -15.02 16.50 6.83
C SER A 68 -15.40 16.05 5.42
N SER A 69 -14.42 15.60 4.63
CA SER A 69 -14.62 15.10 3.26
C SER A 69 -14.69 13.57 3.15
N ALA A 70 -14.09 12.84 4.11
CA ALA A 70 -14.01 11.38 4.10
C ALA A 70 -15.37 10.72 4.35
N LYS A 71 -15.64 9.60 3.66
CA LYS A 71 -16.86 8.80 3.83
C LYS A 71 -16.57 7.36 4.21
N GLY A 72 -17.52 6.72 4.90
CA GLY A 72 -17.42 5.32 5.27
C GLY A 72 -16.11 4.97 5.97
N THR A 73 -15.37 4.01 5.40
CA THR A 73 -14.11 3.49 5.96
C THR A 73 -12.86 4.31 5.64
N GLU A 74 -12.94 5.33 4.78
CA GLU A 74 -11.79 6.21 4.42
C GLU A 74 -11.22 6.95 5.64
N VAL A 75 -12.04 7.13 6.68
CA VAL A 75 -11.61 7.73 7.96
C VAL A 75 -10.58 6.88 8.71
N LEU A 76 -10.36 5.62 8.30
CA LEU A 76 -9.52 4.64 9.00
C LEU A 76 -8.13 4.42 8.37
N GLU A 77 -7.77 5.14 7.31
CA GLU A 77 -6.63 4.76 6.45
C GLU A 77 -5.24 5.13 6.99
N VAL A 78 -5.07 6.29 7.65
CA VAL A 78 -3.75 6.76 8.09
C VAL A 78 -3.84 7.45 9.45
N LEU A 79 -2.92 7.09 10.35
CA LEU A 79 -2.73 7.79 11.61
C LEU A 79 -1.73 8.93 11.46
N PRO A 80 -2.03 10.14 11.95
CA PRO A 80 -1.08 11.24 11.99
C PRO A 80 0.07 10.93 12.97
N ASP A 81 1.30 11.21 12.56
CA ASP A 81 2.49 10.99 13.40
C ASP A 81 2.78 12.13 14.37
N SER A 82 2.33 13.33 14.05
CA SER A 82 2.47 14.52 14.87
C SER A 82 1.29 15.48 14.66
N PRO A 83 1.00 16.37 15.62
CA PRO A 83 1.52 16.39 16.99
C PRO A 83 1.06 15.18 17.82
N SER A 84 1.75 14.86 18.92
CA SER A 84 1.44 13.68 19.76
C SER A 84 0.00 13.67 20.29
N GLN A 85 -0.55 14.86 20.56
CA GLN A 85 -1.95 15.04 20.97
C GLN A 85 -2.92 14.64 19.85
N LEU A 86 -2.62 15.00 18.59
CA LEU A 86 -3.39 14.60 17.41
C LEU A 86 -3.33 13.09 17.21
N LYS A 87 -2.12 12.50 17.26
CA LYS A 87 -1.91 11.05 17.20
C LYS A 87 -2.76 10.32 18.25
N THR A 88 -2.77 10.80 19.49
CA THR A 88 -3.54 10.20 20.59
C THR A 88 -5.05 10.24 20.32
N LEU A 89 -5.57 11.36 19.81
CA LEU A 89 -6.98 11.48 19.45
C LEU A 89 -7.34 10.55 18.29
N ALA A 90 -6.50 10.52 17.25
CA ALA A 90 -6.71 9.69 16.07
C ALA A 90 -6.67 8.19 16.41
N SER A 91 -5.70 7.73 17.21
CA SER A 91 -5.63 6.34 17.66
C SER A 91 -6.83 5.92 18.51
N ARG A 92 -7.36 6.82 19.36
CA ARG A 92 -8.58 6.55 20.14
C ARG A 92 -9.78 6.38 19.21
N PHE A 93 -9.97 7.32 18.28
CA PHE A 93 -11.04 7.23 17.29
C PHE A 93 -10.95 5.95 16.47
N GLN A 94 -9.77 5.60 15.96
CA GLN A 94 -9.58 4.39 15.15
C GLN A 94 -9.96 3.13 15.93
N ARG A 95 -9.55 3.00 17.20
CA ARG A 95 -9.90 1.84 18.04
C ARG A 95 -11.41 1.74 18.26
N GLU A 96 -12.08 2.84 18.58
CA GLU A 96 -13.53 2.88 18.77
C GLU A 96 -14.26 2.53 17.45
N SER A 97 -13.86 3.15 16.34
CA SER A 97 -14.45 2.91 15.03
C SER A 97 -14.28 1.47 14.55
N LEU A 98 -13.08 0.89 14.68
CA LEU A 98 -12.82 -0.51 14.31
C LEU A 98 -13.69 -1.48 15.11
N SER A 99 -13.93 -1.21 16.39
CA SER A 99 -14.78 -2.06 17.23
C SER A 99 -16.23 -2.13 16.72
N LEU A 100 -16.74 -1.06 16.12
CA LEU A 100 -18.09 -1.01 15.54
C LEU A 100 -18.13 -1.63 14.15
N VAL A 101 -17.13 -1.34 13.32
CA VAL A 101 -17.09 -1.69 11.90
C VAL A 101 -16.85 -3.18 11.66
N ARG A 102 -15.96 -3.83 12.43
CA ARG A 102 -15.56 -5.24 12.24
C ARG A 102 -16.75 -6.22 12.18
N SER A 103 -17.77 -5.97 13.01
CA SER A 103 -18.97 -6.82 13.03
C SER A 103 -19.77 -6.74 11.72
N TRP A 104 -19.83 -5.55 11.12
CA TRP A 104 -20.51 -5.30 9.85
C TRP A 104 -19.68 -5.78 8.66
N GLU A 105 -18.36 -5.66 8.74
CA GLU A 105 -17.44 -6.22 7.74
C GLU A 105 -17.61 -7.73 7.61
N SER A 106 -17.62 -8.44 8.75
CA SER A 106 -17.85 -9.89 8.76
C SER A 106 -19.22 -10.28 8.18
N LYS A 107 -20.27 -9.49 8.46
CA LYS A 107 -21.61 -9.72 7.89
C LYS A 107 -21.63 -9.50 6.38
N TYR A 108 -20.98 -8.44 5.89
CA TYR A 108 -20.92 -8.13 4.47
C TYR A 108 -20.12 -9.19 3.70
N GLU A 109 -18.98 -9.63 4.23
CA GLU A 109 -18.19 -10.71 3.64
C GLU A 109 -19.01 -12.00 3.50
N LYS A 110 -19.71 -12.42 4.56
CA LYS A 110 -20.60 -13.60 4.53
C LYS A 110 -21.73 -13.45 3.51
N ALA A 111 -22.29 -12.25 3.37
CA ALA A 111 -23.32 -11.96 2.38
C ALA A 111 -22.78 -12.07 0.94
N LEU A 112 -21.57 -11.56 0.68
CA LEU A 112 -20.89 -11.71 -0.61
C LEU A 112 -20.61 -13.18 -0.94
N MET A 113 -20.08 -13.96 0.01
CA MET A 113 -19.85 -15.40 -0.18
C MET A 113 -21.14 -16.17 -0.53
N SER A 114 -22.23 -15.88 0.19
CA SER A 114 -23.54 -16.49 -0.07
C SER A 114 -24.09 -16.10 -1.45
N LEU A 115 -23.93 -14.84 -1.85
CA LEU A 115 -24.34 -14.35 -3.15
C LEU A 115 -23.53 -15.01 -4.29
N GLU A 116 -22.20 -15.08 -4.16
CA GLU A 116 -21.32 -15.75 -5.13
C GLU A 116 -21.73 -17.22 -5.31
N MET A 117 -21.96 -17.93 -4.20
CA MET A 117 -22.38 -19.35 -4.24
C MET A 117 -23.73 -19.51 -4.95
N ARG A 118 -24.72 -18.66 -4.65
CA ARG A 118 -26.05 -18.69 -5.27
C ARG A 118 -25.98 -18.39 -6.77
N LEU A 119 -25.20 -17.39 -7.18
CA LEU A 119 -25.03 -17.02 -8.59
C LEU A 119 -24.29 -18.10 -9.38
N THR A 120 -23.31 -18.77 -8.77
CA THR A 120 -22.61 -19.91 -9.37
C THR A 120 -23.55 -21.09 -9.57
N LYS A 121 -24.36 -21.44 -8.57
CA LYS A 121 -25.37 -22.51 -8.67
C LYS A 121 -26.45 -22.23 -9.73
N THR A 122 -26.79 -20.97 -9.95
CA THR A 122 -27.79 -20.54 -10.94
C THR A 122 -27.17 -20.21 -12.31
N ALA A 123 -25.91 -20.58 -12.55
CA ALA A 123 -25.16 -20.35 -13.79
C ALA A 123 -25.04 -18.88 -14.24
N LYS A 124 -25.23 -17.91 -13.33
CA LYS A 124 -25.05 -16.48 -13.57
C LYS A 124 -23.58 -16.06 -13.42
N LEU A 125 -22.69 -16.67 -14.22
CA LEU A 125 -21.24 -16.61 -14.05
C LEU A 125 -20.65 -15.20 -14.10
N ASN A 126 -21.14 -14.33 -14.98
CA ASN A 126 -20.65 -12.93 -15.06
C ASN A 126 -20.94 -12.15 -13.77
N GLN A 127 -22.12 -12.35 -13.17
CA GLN A 127 -22.46 -11.71 -11.90
C GLN A 127 -21.66 -12.32 -10.74
N ALA A 128 -21.49 -13.65 -10.73
CA ALA A 128 -20.64 -14.33 -9.75
C ALA A 128 -19.19 -13.81 -9.78
N LEU A 129 -18.64 -13.59 -10.98
CA LEU A 129 -17.30 -13.04 -11.16
C LEU A 129 -17.17 -11.61 -10.58
N LEU A 130 -18.19 -10.77 -10.76
CA LEU A 130 -18.20 -9.41 -10.16
C LEU A 130 -18.20 -9.48 -8.63
N VAL A 131 -19.01 -10.38 -8.05
CA VAL A 131 -19.06 -10.59 -6.59
C VAL A 131 -17.72 -11.12 -6.07
N LYS A 132 -17.10 -12.07 -6.78
CA LYS A 132 -15.78 -12.60 -6.43
C LYS A 132 -14.69 -11.52 -6.43
N LYS A 133 -14.71 -10.64 -7.43
CA LYS A 133 -13.79 -9.49 -7.51
C LYS A 133 -13.99 -8.53 -6.34
N GLU A 134 -15.23 -8.23 -5.98
CA GLU A 134 -15.53 -7.38 -4.81
C GLU A 134 -15.08 -8.04 -3.50
N LEU A 135 -15.35 -9.32 -3.32
CA LEU A 135 -14.97 -10.05 -2.11
C LEU A 135 -13.45 -10.05 -1.91
N LYS A 136 -12.70 -10.23 -3.00
CA LYS A 136 -11.24 -10.13 -3.00
C LYS A 136 -10.77 -8.71 -2.64
N SER A 137 -11.26 -7.68 -3.33
CA SER A 137 -10.88 -6.28 -3.06
C SER A 137 -11.28 -5.83 -1.66
N PHE A 138 -12.39 -6.34 -1.12
CA PHE A 138 -12.83 -6.07 0.24
C PHE A 138 -11.89 -6.67 1.28
N ARG A 139 -11.49 -7.95 1.13
CA ARG A 139 -10.50 -8.60 2.00
C ARG A 139 -9.15 -7.90 1.97
N GLU A 140 -8.66 -7.55 0.78
CA GLU A 140 -7.40 -6.82 0.62
C GLU A 140 -7.41 -5.48 1.37
N ARG A 141 -8.50 -4.71 1.27
CA ARG A 141 -8.66 -3.44 2.01
C ARG A 141 -8.60 -3.64 3.52
N ILE A 142 -9.26 -4.67 4.04
CA ILE A 142 -9.24 -4.99 5.48
C ILE A 142 -7.84 -5.42 5.93
N ALA A 143 -7.16 -6.28 5.16
CA ALA A 143 -5.82 -6.76 5.48
C ALA A 143 -4.80 -5.62 5.51
N LEU A 144 -4.82 -4.75 4.50
CA LEU A 144 -3.97 -3.55 4.44
C LEU A 144 -4.19 -2.62 5.63
N ARG A 145 -5.45 -2.43 6.05
CA ARG A 145 -5.79 -1.58 7.21
C ARG A 145 -5.36 -2.18 8.54
N ASP A 146 -5.62 -3.47 8.76
CA ASP A 146 -5.38 -4.11 10.06
C ASP A 146 -3.89 -4.46 10.28
N GLY A 147 -3.02 -4.20 9.30
CA GLY A 147 -1.60 -4.54 9.35
C GLY A 147 -1.36 -6.05 9.49
N ASN A 148 -2.40 -6.85 9.21
CA ASN A 148 -2.38 -8.29 9.29
C ASN A 148 -2.04 -8.80 7.89
N ASP A 149 -0.75 -8.84 7.57
CA ASP A 149 -0.21 -9.76 6.56
C ASP A 149 -0.37 -11.18 7.11
N GLY A 150 -1.62 -11.64 7.12
CA GLY A 150 -1.94 -13.05 7.24
C GLY A 150 -1.39 -13.72 5.99
N GLY A 151 -0.37 -14.55 6.19
CA GLY A 151 0.16 -15.43 5.18
C GLY A 151 -0.94 -16.21 4.47
N ASP A 152 -0.63 -16.55 3.22
CA ASP A 152 -1.42 -17.25 2.23
C ASP A 152 -2.23 -16.39 1.26
N ALA A 153 -1.85 -16.59 -0.01
CA ALA A 153 -2.50 -16.18 -1.26
C ALA A 153 -2.18 -14.77 -1.79
N LYS A 154 -1.07 -14.73 -2.53
CA LYS A 154 -0.92 -14.06 -3.84
C LYS A 154 -1.53 -12.67 -3.92
N SER A 155 -0.66 -11.69 -3.71
CA SER A 155 -0.73 -10.37 -4.33
C SER A 155 -1.19 -10.49 -5.78
N GLU A 156 -2.47 -10.24 -6.02
CA GLU A 156 -2.98 -9.84 -7.31
C GLU A 156 -3.64 -8.47 -7.09
N LYS A 157 -2.78 -7.49 -6.75
CA LYS A 157 -3.09 -6.07 -6.90
C LYS A 157 -3.34 -5.79 -8.37
N SER A 158 -4.36 -5.00 -8.66
CA SER A 158 -4.60 -4.28 -9.92
C SER A 158 -3.36 -4.17 -10.83
N GLY A 159 -3.24 -5.06 -11.82
CA GLY A 159 -2.63 -4.82 -13.14
C GLY A 159 -1.18 -4.33 -13.24
N LYS A 160 -0.40 -4.23 -12.17
CA LYS A 160 1.05 -3.95 -12.22
C LYS A 160 1.79 -5.19 -11.71
N VAL A 161 2.12 -6.06 -12.65
CA VAL A 161 3.02 -7.21 -12.43
C VAL A 161 4.36 -6.67 -11.94
N ASP A 162 4.85 -7.20 -10.82
CA ASP A 162 6.21 -6.93 -10.39
C ASP A 162 7.17 -7.84 -11.14
N TYR A 163 7.85 -7.28 -12.13
CA TYR A 163 8.76 -8.03 -12.97
C TYR A 163 10.09 -8.36 -12.30
N ALA A 164 10.38 -7.79 -11.13
CA ALA A 164 11.59 -8.09 -10.38
C ALA A 164 11.51 -9.46 -9.69
N LEU A 165 10.31 -9.98 -9.42
CA LEU A 165 10.12 -11.24 -8.71
C LEU A 165 10.80 -12.43 -9.42
N ILE A 166 11.37 -13.32 -8.60
CA ILE A 166 11.90 -14.61 -9.08
C ILE A 166 10.82 -15.45 -9.79
N SER A 167 9.56 -15.34 -9.35
CA SER A 167 8.41 -16.02 -9.97
C SER A 167 8.10 -15.51 -11.39
N GLU A 168 8.54 -14.31 -11.76
CA GLU A 168 8.45 -13.74 -13.11
C GLU A 168 9.70 -14.06 -13.97
N GLY A 169 10.61 -14.88 -13.45
CA GLY A 169 11.82 -15.35 -14.12
C GLY A 169 13.00 -14.38 -14.05
N ALA A 170 12.95 -13.38 -13.16
CA ALA A 170 14.08 -12.50 -12.90
C ALA A 170 15.20 -13.24 -12.13
N THR A 171 16.42 -12.74 -12.28
CA THR A 171 17.61 -13.24 -11.55
C THR A 171 18.30 -12.09 -10.83
N ALA A 172 18.82 -12.35 -9.65
CA ALA A 172 19.52 -11.36 -8.83
C ALA A 172 21.02 -11.68 -8.67
N LYS A 173 21.83 -10.64 -8.48
CA LYS A 173 23.24 -10.73 -8.10
C LYS A 173 23.51 -9.72 -6.98
N ALA A 174 24.05 -10.23 -5.88
CA ALA A 174 24.52 -9.45 -4.73
C ALA A 174 25.75 -10.15 -4.11
N PRO A 175 26.54 -9.48 -3.25
CA PRO A 175 27.66 -10.13 -2.58
C PRO A 175 27.24 -11.28 -1.67
N GLN A 176 26.10 -11.16 -0.98
CA GLN A 176 25.53 -12.18 -0.09
C GLN A 176 23.99 -12.16 -0.19
N SER A 177 23.38 -13.35 -0.09
CA SER A 177 21.92 -13.56 -0.06
C SER A 177 21.17 -12.87 -1.22
N ALA A 178 21.64 -13.06 -2.45
CA ALA A 178 21.11 -12.35 -3.63
C ALA A 178 19.63 -12.67 -3.90
N GLU A 179 19.17 -13.85 -3.51
CA GLU A 179 17.80 -14.34 -3.66
C GLU A 179 16.80 -13.42 -2.96
N SER A 180 17.18 -12.90 -1.78
CA SER A 180 16.38 -11.96 -0.98
C SER A 180 16.28 -10.56 -1.59
N LEU A 181 16.77 -10.31 -2.81
CA LEU A 181 16.42 -9.07 -3.51
C LEU A 181 15.06 -9.15 -4.21
N ILE A 182 14.56 -10.37 -4.46
CA ILE A 182 13.50 -10.64 -5.43
C ILE A 182 12.58 -11.81 -5.03
N ASP A 183 12.60 -12.23 -3.77
CA ASP A 183 11.85 -13.40 -3.31
C ASP A 183 10.40 -13.08 -2.95
N GLY A 184 10.04 -11.79 -2.92
CA GLY A 184 8.70 -11.31 -2.56
C GLY A 184 8.41 -11.41 -1.06
N ASP A 185 9.39 -11.70 -0.22
CA ASP A 185 9.26 -11.83 1.23
C ASP A 185 9.81 -10.60 1.95
N LEU A 186 8.91 -9.77 2.48
CA LEU A 186 9.29 -8.57 3.24
C LEU A 186 9.68 -8.88 4.69
N ARG A 187 9.58 -10.13 5.15
CA ARG A 187 9.91 -10.51 6.52
C ARG A 187 11.43 -10.52 6.68
N HIS A 188 11.91 -9.67 7.57
CA HIS A 188 13.34 -9.56 7.85
C HIS A 188 13.59 -9.27 9.34
N SER A 189 14.72 -9.77 9.85
CA SER A 189 15.16 -9.65 11.23
C SER A 189 16.51 -8.94 11.30
N GLY A 190 17.11 -8.80 12.50
CA GLY A 190 18.43 -8.20 12.63
C GLY A 190 19.57 -8.92 11.90
N SER A 191 19.35 -10.17 11.47
CA SER A 191 20.37 -11.05 10.89
C SER A 191 19.99 -11.70 9.56
N GLU A 192 18.72 -11.68 9.14
CA GLU A 192 18.26 -12.40 7.94
C GLU A 192 17.12 -11.66 7.21
N GLY A 193 16.78 -12.15 6.01
CA GLY A 193 15.71 -11.58 5.17
C GLY A 193 16.15 -10.36 4.36
N PHE A 194 17.42 -10.31 3.94
CA PHE A 194 17.94 -9.24 3.10
C PHE A 194 19.21 -9.69 2.35
N ALA A 195 19.42 -9.13 1.17
CA ALA A 195 20.70 -9.16 0.48
C ALA A 195 21.64 -8.13 1.09
N TRP A 196 22.94 -8.43 1.13
CA TRP A 196 23.92 -7.49 1.69
C TRP A 196 25.32 -7.59 1.13
N GLY A 197 26.14 -6.57 1.42
CA GLY A 197 27.57 -6.56 1.15
C GLY A 197 28.26 -5.32 1.71
N SER A 198 29.58 -5.39 1.93
CA SER A 198 30.35 -4.22 2.38
C SER A 198 30.31 -3.12 1.31
N TYR A 199 29.90 -1.90 1.67
CA TYR A 199 29.90 -0.80 0.69
C TYR A 199 31.34 -0.37 0.33
N PRO A 200 31.60 0.09 -0.91
CA PRO A 200 30.66 0.13 -2.02
C PRO A 200 30.34 -1.28 -2.56
N SER A 201 29.05 -1.55 -2.81
CA SER A 201 28.58 -2.87 -3.28
C SER A 201 27.48 -2.74 -4.32
N GLU A 202 27.50 -3.65 -5.30
CA GLU A 202 26.52 -3.68 -6.40
C GLU A 202 25.46 -4.75 -6.15
N PHE A 203 24.20 -4.35 -6.33
CA PHE A 203 23.02 -5.20 -6.29
C PHE A 203 22.32 -5.09 -7.64
N ILE A 204 22.14 -6.21 -8.33
CA ILE A 204 21.68 -6.22 -9.72
C ILE A 204 20.50 -7.17 -9.87
N VAL A 205 19.42 -6.68 -10.48
CA VAL A 205 18.27 -7.48 -10.92
C VAL A 205 18.28 -7.53 -12.45
N THR A 206 18.13 -8.72 -13.02
CA THR A 206 18.12 -8.96 -14.47
C THR A 206 16.82 -9.63 -14.86
N PHE A 207 16.09 -9.04 -15.80
CA PHE A 207 14.84 -9.58 -16.31
C PHE A 207 15.09 -10.65 -17.39
N PRO A 208 14.21 -11.66 -17.55
CA PRO A 208 14.39 -12.70 -18.57
C PRO A 208 14.28 -12.15 -19.99
N LYS A 209 13.50 -11.08 -20.17
CA LYS A 209 13.36 -10.30 -21.40
C LYS A 209 13.20 -8.82 -21.05
N ASN A 210 13.33 -7.93 -22.02
CA ASN A 210 13.08 -6.52 -21.76
C ASN A 210 11.65 -6.30 -21.26
N ARG A 211 11.51 -5.51 -20.20
CA ARG A 211 10.23 -5.16 -19.56
C ARG A 211 10.03 -3.66 -19.63
N LYS A 212 8.79 -3.24 -19.86
CA LYS A 212 8.42 -1.83 -19.82
C LYS A 212 8.17 -1.46 -18.35
N ILE A 213 9.11 -0.73 -17.76
CA ILE A 213 9.13 -0.35 -16.34
C ILE A 213 9.00 1.17 -16.24
N GLY A 214 8.10 1.67 -15.41
CA GLY A 214 7.98 3.09 -15.06
C GLY A 214 8.18 3.37 -13.57
N GLU A 215 8.28 2.32 -12.76
CA GLU A 215 8.42 2.41 -11.31
C GLU A 215 9.43 1.37 -10.83
N ILE A 216 10.48 1.82 -10.13
CA ILE A 216 11.43 0.97 -9.43
C ILE A 216 11.39 1.37 -7.96
N ASN A 217 11.08 0.41 -7.09
CA ASN A 217 11.12 0.61 -5.65
C ASN A 217 12.08 -0.41 -5.03
N PHE A 218 12.66 -0.08 -3.88
CA PHE A 218 13.36 -1.09 -3.08
C PHE A 218 13.32 -0.73 -1.61
N LEU A 219 13.29 -1.75 -0.76
CA LEU A 219 13.25 -1.61 0.69
C LEU A 219 14.67 -1.70 1.25
N LEU A 220 15.16 -0.60 1.80
CA LEU A 220 16.36 -0.63 2.64
C LEU A 220 15.99 -1.20 4.00
N TYR A 221 16.89 -1.97 4.62
CA TYR A 221 16.67 -2.51 5.97
C TYR A 221 16.24 -1.41 6.95
N ASP A 222 15.12 -1.63 7.66
CA ASP A 222 14.43 -0.59 8.42
C ASP A 222 14.15 -0.93 9.89
N LYS A 223 14.61 -2.08 10.40
CA LYS A 223 14.41 -2.43 11.83
C LYS A 223 15.22 -1.58 12.79
N ASP A 224 16.27 -0.91 12.32
CA ASP A 224 17.00 0.10 13.08
C ASP A 224 16.57 1.49 12.62
N ARG A 225 15.83 2.21 13.49
CA ARG A 225 15.28 3.54 13.19
C ARG A 225 16.34 4.60 12.89
N SER A 226 17.58 4.41 13.34
CA SER A 226 18.67 5.38 13.17
C SER A 226 19.51 5.11 11.91
N ARG A 227 19.39 3.91 11.33
CA ARG A 227 20.20 3.47 10.20
C ARG A 227 19.71 4.11 8.91
N LYS A 228 20.63 4.73 8.17
CA LYS A 228 20.40 5.35 6.87
C LYS A 228 21.46 4.90 5.87
N TYR A 229 21.09 4.92 4.60
CA TYR A 229 21.91 4.44 3.50
C TYR A 229 22.00 5.48 2.39
N ALA A 230 23.16 5.58 1.75
CA ALA A 230 23.34 6.35 0.51
C ALA A 230 23.57 5.40 -0.66
N TYR A 231 22.97 5.69 -1.82
CA TYR A 231 23.04 4.81 -2.99
C TYR A 231 22.94 5.60 -4.30
N GLN A 232 23.23 4.92 -5.40
CA GLN A 232 22.90 5.37 -6.75
C GLN A 232 22.09 4.28 -7.47
N LEU A 233 21.07 4.68 -8.21
CA LEU A 233 20.20 3.80 -8.98
C LEU A 233 20.49 3.94 -10.47
N PHE A 234 20.76 2.81 -11.11
CA PHE A 234 21.04 2.70 -12.53
C PHE A 234 20.12 1.68 -13.19
N VAL A 235 19.92 1.86 -14.50
CA VAL A 235 19.19 0.93 -15.35
C VAL A 235 19.99 0.62 -16.61
N SER A 236 19.74 -0.53 -17.23
CA SER A 236 20.28 -0.87 -18.54
C SER A 236 19.21 -1.47 -19.43
N ARG A 237 19.28 -1.14 -20.73
CA ARG A 237 18.39 -1.67 -21.77
C ARG A 237 18.92 -2.97 -22.41
N ARG A 238 20.17 -3.35 -22.12
CA ARG A 238 20.87 -4.50 -22.70
C ARG A 238 21.55 -5.33 -21.60
N ASP A 239 22.07 -6.50 -21.95
CA ASP A 239 22.79 -7.37 -21.00
C ASP A 239 24.21 -6.87 -20.65
N GLY A 240 24.74 -5.90 -21.41
CA GLY A 240 26.07 -5.31 -21.19
C GLY A 240 26.18 -4.35 -20.00
N SER A 241 27.30 -3.64 -19.92
CA SER A 241 27.65 -2.68 -18.85
C SER A 241 27.24 -1.23 -19.16
N ASP A 242 26.32 -1.03 -20.10
CA ASP A 242 25.80 0.30 -20.44
C ASP A 242 24.76 0.70 -19.38
N TRP A 243 25.21 1.42 -18.35
CA TRP A 243 24.38 1.88 -17.24
C TRP A 243 23.97 3.34 -17.41
N GLU A 244 22.67 3.60 -17.35
CA GLU A 244 22.07 4.93 -17.26
C GLU A 244 21.68 5.19 -15.81
N MET A 245 22.19 6.26 -15.20
CA MET A 245 21.81 6.65 -13.84
C MET A 245 20.45 7.35 -13.88
N ILE A 246 19.52 6.88 -13.05
CA ILE A 246 18.17 7.46 -12.96
C ILE A 246 17.89 8.12 -11.60
N SER A 247 18.71 7.85 -10.58
CA SER A 247 18.63 8.56 -9.29
C SER A 247 19.98 8.55 -8.58
N ASP A 248 20.36 9.69 -7.99
CA ASP A 248 21.55 9.83 -7.14
C ASP A 248 21.15 10.24 -5.71
N HIS A 249 21.39 9.35 -4.76
CA HIS A 249 21.17 9.54 -3.32
C HIS A 249 22.48 9.49 -2.52
N SER A 250 23.62 9.72 -3.16
CA SER A 250 24.95 9.74 -2.52
C SER A 250 25.05 10.76 -1.37
N GLU A 251 24.41 11.92 -1.51
CA GLU A 251 24.43 13.00 -0.51
C GLU A 251 23.16 13.07 0.35
N LYS A 252 22.20 12.15 0.14
CA LYS A 252 20.89 12.16 0.82
C LYS A 252 20.58 10.80 1.44
N PRO A 253 21.25 10.43 2.55
CA PRO A 253 21.01 9.14 3.18
C PRO A 253 19.55 8.97 3.61
N SER A 254 18.95 7.84 3.25
CA SER A 254 17.54 7.52 3.48
C SER A 254 17.37 6.13 4.10
N SER A 255 16.14 5.81 4.52
CA SER A 255 15.78 4.52 5.14
C SER A 255 14.40 4.08 4.66
N GLY A 256 14.09 2.79 4.84
CA GLY A 256 12.83 2.19 4.41
C GLY A 256 12.67 2.16 2.89
N TRP A 257 11.43 2.24 2.41
CA TRP A 257 11.09 2.19 1.00
C TRP A 257 11.62 3.40 0.22
N GLN A 258 12.44 3.10 -0.78
CA GLN A 258 12.88 4.04 -1.80
C GLN A 258 11.98 3.87 -3.02
N LYS A 259 11.40 4.96 -3.51
CA LYS A 259 10.43 4.94 -4.62
C LYS A 259 10.89 5.84 -5.75
N HIS A 260 11.05 5.27 -6.94
CA HIS A 260 11.53 5.99 -8.12
C HIS A 260 10.56 5.79 -9.27
N ASN A 261 9.88 6.88 -9.65
CA ASN A 261 8.99 6.90 -10.81
C ASN A 261 9.66 7.66 -11.95
N PHE A 262 9.55 7.13 -13.17
CA PHE A 262 10.09 7.72 -14.37
C PHE A 262 9.23 7.35 -15.59
N ALA A 263 9.53 7.93 -16.75
CA ALA A 263 8.81 7.60 -17.98
C ALA A 263 8.95 6.10 -18.29
N PRO A 264 7.84 5.37 -18.58
CA PRO A 264 7.90 3.94 -18.85
C PRO A 264 8.92 3.58 -19.94
N THR A 265 9.98 2.88 -19.55
CA THR A 265 11.16 2.58 -20.36
C THR A 265 11.36 1.07 -20.49
N SER A 266 11.80 0.62 -21.67
CA SER A 266 12.14 -0.79 -21.91
C SER A 266 13.50 -1.13 -21.30
N LEU A 267 13.50 -1.86 -20.17
CA LEU A 267 14.68 -2.17 -19.37
C LEU A 267 14.95 -3.69 -19.35
N LYS A 268 16.23 -4.04 -19.28
CA LYS A 268 16.72 -5.41 -19.12
C LYS A 268 17.32 -5.64 -17.73
N ARG A 269 17.92 -4.61 -17.12
CA ARG A 269 18.61 -4.70 -15.83
C ARG A 269 18.39 -3.47 -14.96
N ILE A 270 18.38 -3.68 -13.66
CA ILE A 270 18.43 -2.65 -12.62
C ILE A 270 19.72 -2.86 -11.83
N LYS A 271 20.41 -1.78 -11.47
CA LYS A 271 21.55 -1.81 -10.57
C LYS A 271 21.41 -0.76 -9.48
N ILE A 272 21.51 -1.21 -8.23
CA ILE A 272 21.63 -0.35 -7.05
C ILE A 272 23.08 -0.44 -6.59
N LEU A 273 23.77 0.69 -6.61
CA LEU A 273 25.11 0.83 -6.05
C LEU A 273 24.97 1.36 -4.62
N GLY A 274 25.18 0.49 -3.64
CA GLY A 274 25.19 0.86 -2.23
C GLY A 274 26.50 1.56 -1.88
N LEU A 275 26.44 2.81 -1.42
CA LEU A 275 27.61 3.67 -1.22
C LEU A 275 27.96 3.87 0.25
N PHE A 276 26.97 3.86 1.14
CA PHE A 276 27.17 4.17 2.55
C PHE A 276 26.07 3.58 3.44
N ASN A 277 26.41 3.32 4.70
CA ASN A 277 25.51 2.99 5.79
C ASN A 277 26.02 3.70 7.07
N THR A 278 25.14 4.38 7.81
CA THR A 278 25.48 5.13 9.03
C THR A 278 25.90 4.27 10.22
N ALA A 279 25.48 2.99 10.26
CA ALA A 279 25.66 2.14 11.43
C ALA A 279 26.89 1.22 11.34
N ASN A 280 27.19 0.69 10.16
CA ASN A 280 28.34 -0.20 9.91
C ASN A 280 28.65 -0.26 8.41
N LYS A 281 29.59 -1.12 7.99
CA LYS A 281 29.98 -1.25 6.58
C LYS A 281 29.01 -2.04 5.69
N ASN A 282 27.98 -2.69 6.24
CA ASN A 282 27.10 -3.57 5.47
C ASN A 282 25.97 -2.77 4.83
N PHE A 283 25.94 -2.67 3.51
CA PHE A 283 24.77 -2.21 2.79
C PHE A 283 23.73 -3.34 2.71
N GLN A 284 22.46 -3.07 3.02
CA GLN A 284 21.42 -4.11 3.12
C GLN A 284 20.15 -3.68 2.39
N ILE A 285 19.63 -4.57 1.54
CA ILE A 285 18.39 -4.39 0.77
C ILE A 285 17.50 -5.61 1.03
N VAL A 286 16.25 -5.36 1.42
CA VAL A 286 15.25 -6.37 1.78
C VAL A 286 14.48 -6.86 0.55
N GLU A 287 14.16 -5.98 -0.40
CA GLU A 287 13.40 -6.36 -1.61
C GLU A 287 13.53 -5.27 -2.68
N VAL A 288 13.44 -5.66 -3.96
CA VAL A 288 13.37 -4.78 -5.12
C VAL A 288 12.10 -5.07 -5.91
N GLU A 289 11.32 -4.03 -6.21
CA GLU A 289 10.12 -4.09 -7.05
C GLU A 289 10.33 -3.32 -8.36
N ALA A 290 9.82 -3.86 -9.48
CA ALA A 290 9.84 -3.20 -10.79
C ALA A 290 8.49 -3.33 -11.53
N ARG A 291 7.81 -2.21 -11.77
CA ARG A 291 6.44 -2.14 -12.33
C ARG A 291 6.31 -1.20 -13.53
#